data_AF-A0A9D9NRV0-F1
#
_entry.id   AF-A0A9D9NRV0-F1
#
_cell.length_a   1.000
_cell.length_b   1.000
_cell.length_c   1.000
_cell.angle_alpha   90.00
_cell.angle_beta   90.00
_cell.angle_gamma   90.00
#
_symmetry.space_group_name_H-M   'P 1'
#
loop_
_entity.id
_entity.type
_entity.pdbx_description
1 polymer ?
#
loop_
_entity_poly.entity_id
_entity_poly.type
_entity_poly.pdbx_seq_one_letter_code
_entity_poly.pdbx_strand_id
1 'polypeptide(L)'
;MRRLAIIILTLLPCLTVVRPCHGTEPPGTAVPAAESTGGEAATPDSSSLQALKDRLQEYLEAISTEPFEIQGKEADFLISSCTDSSVRQTVALTIFDHYLGSRIMGAEAVAIHLCDEWFIPGKISMRSPEELMTAKIFARFNRSSLLGMKAPEVTLKDTSGLGMTLFPASGTDSPGSPEDSVNAAFSDTGRYSILYFYDTDCAKCRMETILLRNILDNDDFPADLYAIYTGDNEAEWKEYIGSQLTLTALNTRTVNLWDPDMRSGFQMKYGVLETPKMFLVSPEGIIAGRGLDSHALEELLGRLLAQQRQDLEYGSAESEKFYDSLFSDPASSTCQDITDIAGHIETRTLKEAGDTALFRQMEGDLLYYLSGKREGRFKCAAEHLVKKMILGRDDIWNTPDDTLKIVQFAEVLDELLSRAAAGTKVEAIKVHATWLYRGKTRYGEYRLDRLRKNAVIIFHTEGCPVCKAEIEAAASLAAESPDTAVLLIDMDEIFSSYPSCAETLFNSFDLTSLPYIMTTDRKGIITGKYVSLTERQGL
;
A
#
# COMPACT_ATOMS: atom_id res chain seq x y z
N MET A 1 22.56 12.70 -18.89
CA MET A 1 23.09 13.31 -17.66
C MET A 1 24.62 13.45 -17.67
N ARG A 2 25.43 12.38 -17.67
CA ARG A 2 26.92 12.48 -17.75
C ARG A 2 27.48 13.36 -18.88
N ARG A 3 26.81 13.43 -20.04
CA ARG A 3 27.20 14.32 -21.14
C ARG A 3 27.01 15.81 -20.82
N LEU A 4 26.04 16.19 -19.98
CA LEU A 4 25.81 17.58 -19.57
C LEU A 4 26.87 18.03 -18.56
N ALA A 5 27.21 17.19 -17.58
CA ALA A 5 28.28 17.45 -16.61
C ALA A 5 29.66 17.58 -17.31
N ILE A 6 29.94 16.72 -18.29
CA ILE A 6 31.16 16.81 -19.10
C ILE A 6 31.17 18.11 -19.93
N ILE A 7 30.05 18.50 -20.53
CA ILE A 7 29.94 19.76 -21.29
C ILE A 7 30.16 20.98 -20.39
N ILE A 8 29.60 20.99 -19.17
CA ILE A 8 29.77 22.07 -18.18
C ILE A 8 31.24 22.20 -17.74
N LEU A 9 31.92 21.08 -17.49
CA LEU A 9 33.36 21.07 -17.14
C LEU A 9 34.27 21.50 -18.29
N THR A 10 33.84 21.35 -19.55
CA THR A 10 34.63 21.73 -20.75
C THR A 10 34.45 23.17 -21.23
N LEU A 11 33.47 23.92 -20.70
CA LEU A 11 33.12 25.26 -21.20
C LEU A 11 33.71 26.44 -20.39
N LEU A 12 34.52 26.18 -19.36
CA LEU A 12 35.33 27.21 -18.69
C LEU A 12 36.75 27.24 -19.29
N PRO A 13 37.24 28.39 -19.80
CA PRO A 13 38.45 28.47 -20.62
C PRO A 13 39.79 28.29 -19.86
N CYS A 14 39.79 27.73 -18.64
CA CYS A 14 41.02 27.49 -17.87
C CYS A 14 41.42 26.03 -17.68
N LEU A 15 40.71 25.06 -18.26
CA LEU A 15 41.12 23.65 -18.19
C LEU A 15 41.19 23.04 -19.59
N THR A 16 42.35 23.23 -20.23
CA THR A 16 42.68 22.48 -21.45
C THR A 16 43.23 21.10 -21.10
N VAL A 17 42.82 20.15 -21.95
CA VAL A 17 43.36 18.81 -22.19
C VAL A 17 42.77 17.66 -21.36
N VAL A 18 41.67 17.08 -21.87
CA VAL A 18 41.56 15.62 -21.97
C VAL A 18 40.99 15.25 -23.35
N ARG A 19 41.80 14.61 -24.19
CA ARG A 19 41.33 13.88 -25.39
C ARG A 19 40.88 12.46 -24.98
N PRO A 20 39.87 11.88 -25.64
CA PRO A 20 39.42 10.52 -25.33
C PRO A 20 40.39 9.49 -25.94
N CYS A 21 40.87 8.55 -25.12
CA CYS A 21 41.64 7.39 -25.58
C CYS A 21 40.72 6.20 -25.85
N HIS A 22 40.81 5.63 -27.05
CA HIS A 22 40.35 4.28 -27.38
C HIS A 22 41.56 3.35 -27.50
N GLY A 23 41.50 2.18 -26.83
CA GLY A 23 42.10 0.93 -27.32
C GLY A 23 43.49 0.48 -26.80
N THR A 24 43.44 -0.64 -26.06
CA THR A 24 44.36 -1.83 -26.06
C THR A 24 45.78 -1.80 -25.46
N GLU A 25 45.90 -2.48 -24.31
CA GLU A 25 46.94 -3.41 -23.78
C GLU A 25 48.36 -2.95 -23.30
N PRO A 26 49.01 -3.71 -22.36
CA PRO A 26 50.07 -3.27 -21.41
C PRO A 26 51.48 -3.82 -21.78
N PRO A 27 52.55 -3.91 -20.93
CA PRO A 27 52.81 -3.42 -19.56
C PRO A 27 54.17 -2.69 -19.35
N GLY A 28 54.35 -2.07 -18.17
CA GLY A 28 55.66 -2.00 -17.49
C GLY A 28 56.40 -0.66 -17.47
N THR A 29 57.12 -0.48 -16.36
CA THR A 29 58.22 0.48 -16.05
C THR A 29 57.89 1.80 -15.33
N ALA A 30 58.53 1.88 -14.16
CA ALA A 30 58.85 2.99 -13.26
C ALA A 30 58.67 4.42 -13.78
N VAL A 31 58.02 5.25 -12.96
CA VAL A 31 58.05 6.72 -13.03
C VAL A 31 59.32 7.22 -12.35
N PRO A 32 60.24 7.94 -13.01
CA PRO A 32 61.25 8.73 -12.33
C PRO A 32 60.68 10.08 -11.92
N ALA A 33 61.19 10.60 -10.80
CA ALA A 33 60.91 11.94 -10.32
C ALA A 33 61.29 13.00 -11.36
N ALA A 34 60.38 13.94 -11.64
CA ALA A 34 60.65 15.13 -12.43
C ALA A 34 60.33 16.38 -11.58
N GLU A 35 61.43 17.04 -11.23
CA GLU A 35 61.68 18.45 -10.95
C GLU A 35 60.51 19.43 -10.91
N SER A 36 60.53 20.20 -9.82
CA SER A 36 59.81 21.43 -9.60
C SER A 36 60.17 22.51 -10.64
N THR A 37 59.19 22.91 -11.44
CA THR A 37 59.16 24.25 -12.04
C THR A 37 57.95 24.98 -11.48
N GLY A 38 58.21 26.02 -10.69
CA GLY A 38 57.18 26.89 -10.15
C GLY A 38 56.39 27.56 -11.28
N GLY A 39 55.11 27.22 -11.38
CA GLY A 39 54.10 28.05 -12.01
C GLY A 39 53.26 28.67 -10.90
N GLU A 40 53.22 29.99 -10.84
CA GLU A 40 52.25 30.73 -10.04
C GLU A 40 50.84 30.20 -10.37
N ALA A 41 50.15 29.66 -9.37
CA ALA A 41 48.73 29.34 -9.49
C ALA A 41 47.99 30.66 -9.69
N ALA A 42 47.57 30.93 -10.94
CA ALA A 42 46.73 32.06 -11.26
C ALA A 42 45.43 31.91 -10.46
N THR A 43 45.17 32.84 -9.54
CA THR A 43 43.89 32.95 -8.86
C THR A 43 42.79 33.08 -9.93
N PRO A 44 41.77 32.21 -9.92
CA PRO A 44 40.73 32.25 -10.95
C PRO A 44 40.03 33.61 -10.96
N ASP A 45 39.84 34.18 -12.15
CA ASP A 45 39.16 35.46 -12.32
C ASP A 45 37.74 35.39 -11.71
N SER A 46 37.37 36.41 -10.94
CA SER A 46 36.10 36.49 -10.20
C SER A 46 34.89 36.28 -11.12
N SER A 47 35.00 36.75 -12.37
CA SER A 47 33.98 36.55 -13.42
C SER A 47 33.76 35.07 -13.78
N SER A 48 34.85 34.29 -13.81
CA SER A 48 34.83 32.86 -14.17
C SER A 48 34.31 32.00 -13.02
N LEU A 49 34.64 32.34 -11.78
CA LEU A 49 34.08 31.68 -10.60
C LEU A 49 32.56 31.91 -10.49
N GLN A 50 32.09 33.10 -10.83
CA GLN A 50 30.65 33.37 -10.84
C GLN A 50 29.95 32.54 -11.92
N ALA A 51 30.49 32.51 -13.15
CA ALA A 51 29.93 31.70 -14.23
C ALA A 51 29.89 30.19 -13.89
N LEU A 52 30.90 29.69 -13.16
CA LEU A 52 30.90 28.31 -12.65
C LEU A 52 29.76 28.06 -11.66
N LYS A 53 29.54 28.98 -10.71
CA LYS A 53 28.45 28.87 -9.73
C LYS A 53 27.08 28.84 -10.41
N ASP A 54 26.87 29.71 -11.39
CA ASP A 54 25.61 29.77 -12.14
C ASP A 54 25.35 28.45 -12.90
N ARG A 55 26.40 27.86 -13.49
CA ARG A 55 26.31 26.55 -14.15
C ARG A 55 26.08 25.39 -13.18
N LEU A 56 26.69 25.43 -12.00
CA LEU A 56 26.43 24.44 -10.95
C LEU A 56 24.96 24.51 -10.52
N GLN A 57 24.41 25.72 -10.34
CA GLN A 57 23.01 25.88 -10.00
C GLN A 57 22.08 25.33 -11.09
N GLU A 58 22.34 25.62 -12.37
CA GLU A 58 21.59 25.05 -13.49
C GLU A 58 21.63 23.51 -13.49
N TYR A 59 22.78 22.92 -13.17
CA TYR A 59 22.94 21.48 -13.09
C TYR A 59 22.17 20.87 -11.91
N LEU A 60 22.29 21.46 -10.71
CA LEU A 60 21.61 20.99 -9.51
C LEU A 60 20.09 21.06 -9.67
N GLU A 61 19.58 22.11 -10.31
CA GLU A 61 18.17 22.23 -10.68
C GLU A 61 17.74 21.12 -11.65
N ALA A 62 18.58 20.81 -12.65
CA ALA A 62 18.28 19.78 -13.64
C ALA A 62 18.22 18.35 -13.06
N ILE A 63 18.88 18.10 -11.92
CA ILE A 63 18.84 16.81 -11.22
C ILE A 63 17.93 16.82 -9.99
N SER A 64 17.18 17.90 -9.76
CA SER A 64 16.38 18.10 -8.54
C SER A 64 15.34 16.99 -8.30
N THR A 65 14.85 16.34 -9.36
CA THR A 65 13.88 15.23 -9.29
C THR A 65 14.52 13.86 -9.10
N GLU A 66 15.85 13.75 -9.19
CA GLU A 66 16.56 12.50 -8.95
C GLU A 66 16.57 12.17 -7.45
N PRO A 67 16.66 10.88 -7.05
CA PRO A 67 16.81 10.52 -5.65
C PRO A 67 18.03 11.18 -5.01
N PHE A 68 17.93 11.60 -3.74
CA PHE A 68 19.04 12.28 -3.04
C PHE A 68 20.33 11.45 -2.96
N GLU A 69 20.23 10.11 -2.96
CA GLU A 69 21.41 9.25 -3.07
C GLU A 69 22.15 9.46 -4.40
N ILE A 70 21.43 9.60 -5.51
CA ILE A 70 21.99 9.89 -6.84
C ILE A 70 22.57 11.29 -6.86
N GLN A 71 21.85 12.27 -6.31
CA GLN A 71 22.34 13.64 -6.20
C GLN A 71 23.65 13.73 -5.40
N GLY A 72 23.78 12.98 -4.30
CA GLY A 72 25.03 12.86 -3.53
C GLY A 72 26.18 12.27 -4.34
N LYS A 73 25.93 11.21 -5.12
CA LYS A 73 26.94 10.62 -6.03
C LYS A 73 27.37 11.58 -7.13
N GLU A 74 26.44 12.36 -7.68
CA GLU A 74 26.74 13.39 -8.67
C GLU A 74 27.55 14.55 -8.04
N ALA A 75 27.25 14.93 -6.81
CA ALA A 75 28.06 15.90 -6.06
C ALA A 75 29.50 15.40 -5.87
N ASP A 76 29.69 14.13 -5.48
CA ASP A 76 31.02 13.51 -5.36
C ASP A 76 31.77 13.51 -6.70
N PHE A 77 31.07 13.21 -7.79
CA PHE A 77 31.64 13.23 -9.14
C PHE A 77 32.10 14.64 -9.53
N LEU A 78 31.27 15.67 -9.32
CA LEU A 78 31.62 17.06 -9.63
C LEU A 78 32.84 17.52 -8.81
N ILE A 79 32.86 17.23 -7.52
CA ILE A 79 33.95 17.60 -6.62
C ILE A 79 35.25 16.88 -7.00
N SER A 80 35.20 15.56 -7.20
CA SER A 80 36.38 14.75 -7.53
C SER A 80 36.96 15.05 -8.92
N SER A 81 36.13 15.53 -9.86
CA SER A 81 36.56 15.91 -11.21
C SER A 81 37.38 17.22 -11.26
N CYS A 82 37.32 18.03 -10.21
CA CYS A 82 38.06 19.30 -10.15
C CYS A 82 39.55 19.03 -9.86
N THR A 83 40.46 19.43 -10.75
CA THR A 83 41.91 19.28 -10.55
C THR A 83 42.50 20.36 -9.65
N ASP A 84 42.07 21.61 -9.82
CA ASP A 84 42.50 22.74 -9.01
C ASP A 84 41.82 22.75 -7.63
N SER A 85 42.60 22.97 -6.57
CA SER A 85 42.11 22.91 -5.19
C SER A 85 41.15 24.05 -4.84
N SER A 86 41.36 25.25 -5.40
CA SER A 86 40.50 26.41 -5.14
C SER A 86 39.14 26.29 -5.84
N VAL A 87 39.15 25.77 -7.08
CA VAL A 87 37.94 25.44 -7.83
C VAL A 87 37.19 24.30 -7.14
N ARG A 88 37.89 23.25 -6.70
CA ARG A 88 37.29 22.12 -5.97
C ARG A 88 36.61 22.59 -4.67
N GLN A 89 37.28 23.44 -3.90
CA GLN A 89 36.72 24.03 -2.68
C GLN A 89 35.47 24.86 -3.01
N THR A 90 35.52 25.69 -4.05
CA THR A 90 34.39 26.51 -4.48
C THR A 90 33.19 25.65 -4.89
N VAL A 91 33.42 24.57 -5.65
CA VAL A 91 32.37 23.63 -6.08
C VAL A 91 31.75 22.94 -4.88
N ALA A 92 32.57 22.38 -3.98
CA ALA A 92 32.08 21.69 -2.78
C ALA A 92 31.27 22.62 -1.88
N LEU A 93 31.74 23.83 -1.62
CA LEU A 93 31.01 24.83 -0.81
C LEU A 93 29.71 25.27 -1.48
N THR A 94 29.71 25.45 -2.80
CA THR A 94 28.50 25.87 -3.54
C THR A 94 27.43 24.78 -3.49
N ILE A 95 27.81 23.51 -3.70
CA ILE A 95 26.87 22.39 -3.61
C ILE A 95 26.39 22.21 -2.17
N PHE A 96 27.29 22.33 -1.18
CA PHE A 96 26.92 22.24 0.24
C PHE A 96 25.91 23.32 0.64
N ASP A 97 26.16 24.59 0.29
CA ASP A 97 25.27 25.71 0.57
C ASP A 97 23.88 25.51 -0.09
N HIS A 98 23.85 24.94 -1.31
CA HIS A 98 22.60 24.61 -2.00
C HIS A 98 21.73 23.63 -1.20
N TYR A 99 22.30 22.50 -0.76
CA TYR A 99 21.55 21.49 -0.01
C TYR A 99 21.22 21.93 1.41
N LEU A 100 22.13 22.66 2.07
CA LEU A 100 21.91 23.17 3.42
C LEU A 100 20.77 24.20 3.47
N GLY A 101 20.62 25.02 2.43
CA GLY A 101 19.56 26.03 2.30
C GLY A 101 18.29 25.56 1.59
N SER A 102 18.22 24.29 1.17
CA SER A 102 17.08 23.77 0.43
C SER A 102 15.83 23.66 1.31
N ARG A 103 14.67 23.99 0.74
CA ARG A 103 13.35 23.77 1.38
C ARG A 103 12.73 22.43 1.02
N ILE A 104 13.40 21.64 0.17
CA ILE A 104 12.90 20.34 -0.26
C ILE A 104 13.19 19.32 0.83
N MET A 105 12.14 18.67 1.31
CA MET A 105 12.21 17.62 2.31
C MET A 105 13.19 16.51 1.88
N GLY A 106 14.25 16.26 2.68
CA GLY A 106 15.23 15.21 2.44
C GLY A 106 16.56 15.69 1.84
N ALA A 107 16.62 16.92 1.35
CA ALA A 107 17.84 17.53 0.78
C ALA A 107 19.02 17.56 1.78
N GLU A 108 18.72 17.60 3.08
CA GLU A 108 19.71 17.61 4.15
C GLU A 108 20.60 16.35 4.12
N ALA A 109 20.09 15.22 3.62
CA ALA A 109 20.88 14.00 3.49
C ALA A 109 22.14 14.21 2.64
N VAL A 110 22.05 15.01 1.57
CA VAL A 110 23.19 15.33 0.71
C VAL A 110 24.16 16.29 1.40
N ALA A 111 23.65 17.29 2.13
CA ALA A 111 24.50 18.18 2.92
C ALA A 111 25.29 17.41 4.01
N ILE A 112 24.65 16.45 4.68
CA ILE A 112 25.30 15.56 5.66
C ILE A 112 26.34 14.66 4.99
N HIS A 113 26.02 14.09 3.84
CA HIS A 113 26.96 13.29 3.03
C HIS A 113 28.22 14.10 2.70
N LEU A 114 28.07 15.34 2.23
CA LEU A 114 29.19 16.23 1.92
C LEU A 114 30.02 16.58 3.16
N CYS A 115 29.38 16.83 4.30
CA CYS A 115 30.05 16.99 5.58
C CYS A 115 30.91 15.79 5.93
N ASP A 116 30.33 14.60 5.92
CA ASP A 116 30.97 13.37 6.38
C ASP A 116 32.08 12.91 5.42
N GLU A 117 31.90 13.09 4.11
CA GLU A 117 32.87 12.63 3.12
C GLU A 117 33.98 13.62 2.80
N TRP A 118 33.70 14.92 2.76
CA TRP A 118 34.64 15.91 2.22
C TRP A 118 35.20 16.86 3.29
N PHE A 119 34.35 17.41 4.16
CA PHE A 119 34.76 18.48 5.06
C PHE A 119 35.31 17.97 6.41
N ILE A 120 34.62 17.03 7.06
CA ILE A 120 35.03 16.48 8.36
C ILE A 120 36.39 15.75 8.29
N PRO A 121 36.66 14.91 7.27
CA PRO A 121 37.97 14.27 7.13
C PRO A 121 39.08 15.22 6.69
N GLY A 122 38.76 16.48 6.36
CA GLY A 122 39.73 17.48 5.90
C GLY A 122 40.18 17.29 4.45
N LYS A 123 39.42 16.56 3.61
CA LYS A 123 39.71 16.46 2.17
C LYS A 123 39.56 17.82 1.48
N ILE A 124 38.65 18.66 1.99
CA ILE A 124 38.42 20.04 1.55
C ILE A 124 38.24 20.93 2.79
N SER A 125 38.90 22.08 2.81
CA SER A 125 38.73 23.07 3.87
C SER A 125 37.41 23.84 3.72
N MET A 126 36.69 24.06 4.82
CA MET A 126 35.59 25.04 4.89
C MET A 126 36.13 26.49 4.78
N ARG A 127 35.25 27.50 4.71
CA ARG A 127 35.65 28.91 4.66
C ARG A 127 36.30 29.34 5.98
N SER A 128 35.87 28.76 7.10
CA SER A 128 36.46 28.99 8.41
C SER A 128 36.31 27.79 9.36
N PRO A 129 37.09 27.74 10.47
CA PRO A 129 36.92 26.73 11.51
C PRO A 129 35.53 26.75 12.17
N GLU A 130 34.93 27.94 12.31
CA GLU A 130 33.60 28.12 12.88
C GLU A 130 32.53 27.48 11.99
N GLU A 131 32.65 27.66 10.68
CA GLU A 131 31.75 27.02 9.72
C GLU A 131 31.85 25.49 9.76
N LEU A 132 33.07 24.95 9.84
CA LEU A 132 33.28 23.51 10.02
C LEU A 132 32.63 23.01 11.30
N MET A 133 32.65 23.79 12.38
CA MET A 133 31.99 23.44 13.64
C MET A 133 30.46 23.43 13.48
N THR A 134 29.88 24.45 12.84
CA THR A 134 28.44 24.50 12.55
C THR A 134 28.01 23.31 11.69
N ALA A 135 28.77 23.00 10.64
CA ALA A 135 28.51 21.86 9.75
C ALA A 135 28.56 20.51 10.51
N LYS A 136 29.52 20.35 11.44
CA LYS A 136 29.61 19.18 12.32
C LYS A 136 28.40 19.05 13.26
N ILE A 137 27.95 20.16 13.84
CA ILE A 137 26.77 20.17 14.71
C ILE A 137 25.53 19.79 13.90
N PHE A 138 25.33 20.44 12.74
CA PHE A 138 24.26 20.12 11.82
C PHE A 138 24.24 18.64 11.45
N ALA A 139 25.36 18.08 10.99
CA ALA A 139 25.45 16.67 10.62
C ALA A 139 25.12 15.75 11.81
N ARG A 140 25.72 16.00 12.97
CA ARG A 140 25.51 15.19 14.18
C ARG A 140 24.05 15.17 14.64
N PHE A 141 23.37 16.31 14.60
CA PHE A 141 22.01 16.47 15.12
C PHE A 141 20.92 15.96 14.16
N ASN A 142 21.25 15.82 12.88
CA ASN A 142 20.27 15.43 11.85
C ASN A 142 20.44 13.99 11.34
N ARG A 143 21.58 13.34 11.60
CA ARG A 143 21.93 12.01 11.08
C ARG A 143 20.98 10.90 11.52
N SER A 144 20.44 10.98 12.73
CA SER A 144 19.63 9.89 13.30
C SER A 144 18.16 9.92 12.88
N SER A 145 17.73 10.97 12.15
CA SER A 145 16.32 11.18 11.83
C SER A 145 16.12 11.61 10.37
N LEU A 146 16.87 11.02 9.43
CA LEU A 146 16.66 11.24 8.00
C LEU A 146 15.44 10.46 7.49
N LEU A 147 14.91 10.86 6.33
CA LEU A 147 13.83 10.13 5.67
C LEU A 147 14.22 8.66 5.47
N GLY A 148 13.25 7.75 5.67
CA GLY A 148 13.47 6.32 5.54
C GLY A 148 14.18 5.66 6.73
N MET A 149 14.65 6.43 7.72
CA MET A 149 15.23 5.87 8.95
C MET A 149 14.14 5.54 9.96
N LYS A 150 14.43 4.56 10.84
CA LYS A 150 13.63 4.33 12.04
C LYS A 150 13.69 5.57 12.93
N ALA A 151 12.53 6.02 13.40
CA ALA A 151 12.40 7.12 14.34
C ALA A 151 13.16 6.79 15.64
N PRO A 152 14.08 7.65 16.10
CA PRO A 152 14.83 7.41 17.33
C PRO A 152 13.93 7.32 18.56
N GLU A 153 14.20 6.34 19.43
CA GLU A 153 13.52 6.23 20.71
C GLU A 153 13.67 7.51 21.54
N VAL A 154 12.57 7.99 22.13
CA VAL A 154 12.58 9.17 23.01
C VAL A 154 11.64 8.95 24.18
N THR A 155 12.13 9.23 25.39
CA THR A 155 11.33 9.14 26.62
C THR A 155 11.06 10.53 27.14
N LEU A 156 9.78 10.87 27.30
CA LEU A 156 9.27 12.18 27.68
C LEU A 156 8.27 12.02 28.84
N LYS A 157 7.80 13.13 29.41
CA LYS A 157 6.75 13.12 30.44
C LYS A 157 5.44 13.67 29.86
N ASP A 158 4.31 13.14 30.31
CA ASP A 158 3.00 13.72 30.00
C ASP A 158 2.58 14.81 31.01
N THR A 159 1.35 15.33 30.87
CA THR A 159 0.79 16.37 31.75
C THR A 159 0.53 15.91 33.19
N SER A 160 0.50 14.59 33.43
CA SER A 160 0.40 13.98 34.76
C SER A 160 1.76 13.71 35.40
N GLY A 161 2.85 13.92 34.65
CA GLY A 161 4.22 13.64 35.07
C GLY A 161 4.66 12.20 34.79
N LEU A 162 3.81 11.40 34.13
CA LEU A 162 4.10 10.00 33.82
C LEU A 162 5.07 9.91 32.63
N GLY A 163 6.07 9.03 32.75
CA GLY A 163 7.02 8.77 31.68
C GLY A 163 6.36 8.03 30.52
N MET A 164 6.71 8.44 29.30
CA MET A 164 6.23 7.84 28.06
C MET A 164 7.39 7.68 27.07
N THR A 165 7.57 6.46 26.56
CA THR A 165 8.56 6.18 25.51
C THR A 165 7.87 6.07 24.15
N LEU A 166 8.35 6.89 23.21
CA LEU A 166 8.00 6.82 21.80
C LEU A 166 9.04 6.01 21.04
N PHE A 167 8.58 5.20 20.08
CA PHE A 167 9.41 4.34 19.21
C PHE A 167 10.45 3.50 19.97
N PRO A 168 10.03 2.68 20.95
CA PRO A 168 10.94 1.82 21.69
C PRO A 168 11.66 0.85 20.74
N ALA A 169 12.93 0.56 21.03
CA ALA A 169 13.63 -0.50 20.32
C ALA A 169 12.90 -1.84 20.55
N SER A 170 12.62 -2.57 19.46
CA SER A 170 11.94 -3.86 19.49
C SER A 170 12.62 -4.81 20.50
N GLY A 171 11.90 -5.23 21.56
CA GLY A 171 12.38 -6.19 22.55
C GLY A 171 12.52 -5.71 24.00
N THR A 172 12.14 -4.47 24.35
CA THR A 172 12.11 -4.02 25.76
C THR A 172 10.73 -4.22 26.39
N ASP A 173 10.31 -5.48 26.54
CA ASP A 173 9.25 -5.84 27.46
C ASP A 173 9.83 -5.85 28.89
N SER A 174 9.76 -4.73 29.62
CA SER A 174 9.49 -4.68 31.07
C SER A 174 9.85 -3.32 31.67
N PRO A 175 9.00 -2.75 32.55
CA PRO A 175 9.38 -1.64 33.42
C PRO A 175 10.35 -2.16 34.49
N GLY A 176 11.55 -1.57 34.56
CA GLY A 176 12.32 -1.57 35.80
C GLY A 176 11.65 -0.67 36.82
N SER A 177 11.63 -1.08 38.08
CA SER A 177 11.25 -0.28 39.27
C SER A 177 9.79 0.23 39.33
N PRO A 178 9.06 0.08 40.46
CA PRO A 178 7.70 0.63 40.64
C PRO A 178 7.63 2.17 40.58
N GLU A 179 8.77 2.84 40.61
CA GLU A 179 8.93 4.30 40.63
C GLU A 179 9.16 4.88 39.22
N ASP A 180 9.47 4.02 38.24
CA ASP A 180 9.75 4.35 36.83
C ASP A 180 8.69 3.70 35.92
N SER A 181 7.40 3.89 36.22
CA SER A 181 6.32 3.43 35.34
C SER A 181 6.35 4.22 34.05
N VAL A 182 7.09 3.74 33.05
CA VAL A 182 7.12 4.29 31.70
C VAL A 182 6.14 3.50 30.83
N ASN A 183 5.15 4.18 30.29
CA ASN A 183 4.23 3.58 29.34
C ASN A 183 4.83 3.67 27.93
N ALA A 184 4.92 2.54 27.22
CA ALA A 184 5.14 2.56 25.78
C ALA A 184 3.87 3.09 25.11
N ALA A 185 3.97 4.20 24.38
CA ALA A 185 2.83 4.77 23.66
C ALA A 185 2.80 4.41 22.18
N PHE A 186 3.93 3.93 21.65
CA PHE A 186 3.96 3.34 20.32
C PHE A 186 3.25 1.98 20.36
N SER A 187 1.98 2.02 20.01
CA SER A 187 1.20 0.82 19.78
C SER A 187 1.16 0.59 18.28
N ASP A 188 1.38 -0.65 17.87
CA ASP A 188 1.34 -1.20 16.50
C ASP A 188 -0.08 -1.11 15.91
N THR A 189 -0.69 0.08 16.02
CA THR A 189 -2.10 0.37 15.73
C THR A 189 -2.35 0.62 14.25
N GLY A 190 -1.33 0.50 13.40
CA GLY A 190 -1.43 0.84 11.99
C GLY A 190 -1.57 2.35 11.70
N ARG A 191 -1.36 3.23 12.70
CA ARG A 191 -1.58 4.68 12.58
C ARG A 191 -0.28 5.46 12.38
N TYR A 192 -0.35 6.53 11.61
CA TYR A 192 0.76 7.47 11.48
C TYR A 192 0.98 8.24 12.78
N SER A 193 2.23 8.58 13.09
CA SER A 193 2.60 9.41 14.24
C SER A 193 3.16 10.75 13.78
N ILE A 194 2.54 11.84 14.21
CA ILE A 194 2.95 13.22 13.97
C ILE A 194 3.74 13.68 15.20
N LEU A 195 5.02 13.98 15.03
CA LEU A 195 5.83 14.60 16.10
C LEU A 195 5.88 16.10 15.84
N TYR A 196 5.33 16.89 16.77
CA TYR A 196 5.30 18.35 16.66
C TYR A 196 6.07 18.99 17.82
N PHE A 197 7.27 19.49 17.55
CA PHE A 197 8.10 20.18 18.53
C PHE A 197 7.80 21.67 18.51
N TYR A 198 7.46 22.24 19.68
CA TYR A 198 7.03 23.63 19.79
C TYR A 198 7.46 24.29 21.11
N ASP A 199 7.29 25.61 21.15
CA ASP A 199 7.48 26.45 22.33
C ASP A 199 6.29 27.42 22.48
N THR A 200 5.91 27.76 23.71
CA THR A 200 4.78 28.63 24.05
C THR A 200 5.05 30.10 23.73
N ASP A 201 6.31 30.52 23.76
CA ASP A 201 6.78 31.88 23.45
C ASP A 201 7.16 32.08 21.98
N CYS A 202 6.97 31.05 21.16
CA CYS A 202 7.25 31.07 19.73
C CYS A 202 6.02 31.52 18.92
N ALA A 203 6.08 32.74 18.35
CA ALA A 203 4.99 33.29 17.53
C ALA A 203 4.66 32.44 16.30
N LYS A 204 5.68 31.84 15.66
CA LYS A 204 5.49 30.90 14.55
C LYS A 204 4.75 29.63 15.01
N CYS A 205 5.09 29.12 16.19
CA CYS A 205 4.49 27.93 16.77
C CYS A 205 3.00 28.14 17.06
N ARG A 206 2.60 29.33 17.55
CA ARG A 206 1.18 29.68 17.74
C ARG A 206 0.39 29.60 16.43
N MET A 207 0.91 30.17 15.34
CA MET A 207 0.25 30.08 14.03
C MET A 207 0.19 28.65 13.53
N GLU A 208 1.32 27.94 13.61
CA GLU A 208 1.45 26.56 13.15
C GLU A 208 0.50 25.61 13.91
N THR A 209 0.37 25.79 15.22
CA THR A 209 -0.56 25.01 16.06
C THR A 209 -2.01 25.20 15.63
N ILE A 210 -2.43 26.43 15.33
CA ILE A 210 -3.79 26.72 14.87
C ILE A 210 -4.07 26.04 13.52
N LEU A 211 -3.11 26.10 12.59
CA LEU A 211 -3.23 25.46 11.28
C LEU A 211 -3.28 23.93 11.41
N LEU A 212 -2.36 23.36 12.16
CA LEU A 212 -2.30 21.92 12.43
C LEU A 212 -3.61 21.41 13.03
N ARG A 213 -4.14 22.10 14.06
CA ARG A 213 -5.44 21.74 14.64
C ARG A 213 -6.54 21.74 13.59
N ASN A 214 -6.66 22.82 12.80
CA ASN A 214 -7.73 22.93 11.82
C ASN A 214 -7.67 21.82 10.77
N ILE A 215 -6.47 21.44 10.30
CA ILE A 215 -6.28 20.36 9.34
C ILE A 215 -6.70 19.01 9.96
N LEU A 216 -6.21 18.71 11.17
CA LEU A 216 -6.53 17.46 11.85
C LEU A 216 -8.02 17.34 12.19
N ASP A 217 -8.68 18.44 12.56
CA ASP A 217 -10.12 18.49 12.84
C ASP A 217 -10.99 18.36 11.57
N ASN A 218 -10.55 18.94 10.45
CA ASN A 218 -11.33 18.92 9.21
C ASN A 218 -11.26 17.57 8.48
N ASP A 219 -10.06 16.99 8.37
CA ASP A 219 -9.83 15.80 7.56
C ASP A 219 -9.91 14.49 8.36
N ASP A 220 -9.89 14.59 9.70
CA ASP A 220 -10.03 13.47 10.65
C ASP A 220 -9.11 12.28 10.31
N PHE A 221 -7.83 12.58 10.08
CA PHE A 221 -6.83 11.58 9.72
C PHE A 221 -6.67 10.51 10.84
N PRO A 222 -6.44 9.22 10.47
CA PRO A 222 -6.12 8.16 11.44
C PRO A 222 -4.65 8.28 11.91
N ALA A 223 -4.37 9.26 12.76
CA ALA A 223 -3.02 9.60 13.21
C ALA A 223 -2.94 9.88 14.72
N ASP A 224 -1.75 9.70 15.30
CA ASP A 224 -1.41 10.16 16.65
C ASP A 224 -0.60 11.45 16.58
N LEU A 225 -1.10 12.53 17.19
CA LEU A 225 -0.33 13.75 17.40
C LEU A 225 0.42 13.67 18.74
N TYR A 226 1.74 13.62 18.68
CA TYR A 226 2.63 13.82 19.82
C TYR A 226 3.15 15.26 19.80
N ALA A 227 2.52 16.13 20.58
CA ALA A 227 2.91 17.54 20.71
C ALA A 227 3.96 17.67 21.83
N ILE A 228 5.20 17.97 21.46
CA ILE A 228 6.36 18.01 22.36
C ILE A 228 6.77 19.45 22.65
N TYR A 229 6.52 19.90 23.88
CA TYR A 229 6.97 21.20 24.36
C TYR A 229 8.46 21.17 24.70
N THR A 230 9.18 22.16 24.18
CA THR A 230 10.65 22.27 24.28
C THR A 230 11.13 23.24 25.35
N GLY A 231 10.23 24.03 25.95
CA GLY A 231 10.53 24.92 27.06
C GLY A 231 10.44 24.24 28.43
N ASP A 232 10.54 25.04 29.49
CA ASP A 232 10.65 24.59 30.88
C ASP A 232 9.52 25.10 31.80
N ASN A 233 8.57 25.89 31.29
CA ASN A 233 7.48 26.45 32.07
C ASN A 233 6.19 25.61 31.99
N GLU A 234 5.95 24.79 33.02
CA GLU A 234 4.78 23.91 33.08
C GLU A 234 3.43 24.65 33.04
N ALA A 235 3.35 25.83 33.68
CA ALA A 235 2.10 26.57 33.80
C ALA A 235 1.68 27.14 32.45
N GLU A 236 2.61 27.77 31.73
CA GLU A 236 2.38 28.28 30.38
C GLU A 236 2.08 27.14 29.40
N TRP A 237 2.77 26.00 29.54
CA TRP A 237 2.51 24.82 28.73
C TRP A 237 1.08 24.31 28.90
N LYS A 238 0.60 24.17 30.14
CA LYS A 238 -0.77 23.72 30.44
C LYS A 238 -1.83 24.70 29.92
N GLU A 239 -1.59 26.01 30.03
CA GLU A 239 -2.47 27.04 29.45
C GLU A 239 -2.51 26.96 27.92
N TYR A 240 -1.35 26.76 27.29
CA TYR A 240 -1.24 26.59 25.84
C TYR A 240 -2.02 25.37 25.34
N ILE A 241 -1.94 24.23 26.05
CA ILE A 241 -2.68 23.02 25.69
C ILE A 241 -4.18 23.30 25.67
N GLY A 242 -4.72 23.87 26.74
CA GLY A 242 -6.15 24.13 26.89
C GLY A 242 -6.69 25.17 25.90
N SER A 243 -5.84 26.10 25.45
CA SER A 243 -6.27 27.18 24.54
C SER A 243 -6.01 26.89 23.05
N GLN A 244 -4.98 26.10 22.71
CA GLN A 244 -4.53 25.93 21.33
C GLN A 244 -4.47 24.47 20.83
N LEU A 245 -4.24 23.47 21.69
CA LEU A 245 -4.01 22.06 21.31
C LEU A 245 -5.15 21.11 21.69
N THR A 246 -6.37 21.62 21.83
CA THR A 246 -7.56 20.78 22.00
C THR A 246 -8.15 20.45 20.64
N LEU A 247 -8.01 19.19 20.20
CA LEU A 247 -8.64 18.66 18.98
C LEU A 247 -10.05 18.13 19.27
N THR A 248 -10.90 18.14 18.25
CA THR A 248 -12.25 17.56 18.23
C THR A 248 -12.38 16.34 17.32
N ALA A 249 -11.38 16.10 16.45
CA ALA A 249 -11.26 14.91 15.61
C ALA A 249 -11.47 13.59 16.39
N LEU A 250 -12.16 12.63 15.78
CA LEU A 250 -12.48 11.33 16.39
C LEU A 250 -11.37 10.30 16.16
N ASN A 251 -10.70 10.38 15.01
CA ASN A 251 -9.68 9.43 14.58
C ASN A 251 -8.25 9.94 14.85
N THR A 252 -8.10 11.18 15.31
CA THR A 252 -6.82 11.73 15.75
C THR A 252 -6.72 11.76 17.28
N ARG A 253 -5.74 11.04 17.83
CA ARG A 253 -5.43 11.12 19.27
C ARG A 253 -4.32 12.13 19.52
N THR A 254 -4.48 13.00 20.50
CA THR A 254 -3.45 13.94 20.92
C THR A 254 -2.79 13.51 22.23
N VAL A 255 -1.46 13.57 22.27
CA VAL A 255 -0.65 13.33 23.45
C VAL A 255 0.31 14.50 23.60
N ASN A 256 0.20 15.21 24.73
CA ASN A 256 1.05 16.35 25.04
C ASN A 256 2.21 15.91 25.93
N LEU A 257 3.43 16.16 25.49
CA LEU A 257 4.67 15.71 26.11
C LEU A 257 5.67 16.85 26.32
N TRP A 258 6.57 16.69 27.28
CA TRP A 258 7.70 17.62 27.53
C TRP A 258 8.87 16.89 28.21
N ASP A 259 10.03 17.54 28.29
CA ASP A 259 11.23 17.03 28.96
C ASP A 259 11.87 18.12 29.85
N PRO A 260 11.30 18.38 31.03
CA PRO A 260 11.79 19.45 31.91
C PRO A 260 13.21 19.19 32.42
N ASP A 261 13.66 17.94 32.43
CA ASP A 261 14.98 17.52 32.91
C ASP A 261 16.03 17.48 31.79
N MET A 262 15.63 17.72 30.53
CA MET A 262 16.49 17.67 29.33
C MET A 262 17.26 16.35 29.18
N ARG A 263 16.64 15.21 29.57
CA ARG A 263 17.28 13.88 29.58
C ARG A 263 16.99 13.05 28.34
N SER A 264 15.93 13.36 27.61
CA SER A 264 15.45 12.57 26.47
C SER A 264 16.43 12.60 25.27
N GLY A 265 17.19 13.69 25.15
CA GLY A 265 18.09 13.95 24.03
C GLY A 265 17.38 14.22 22.71
N PHE A 266 16.09 14.60 22.72
CA PHE A 266 15.31 14.83 21.49
C PHE A 266 15.97 15.84 20.56
N GLN A 267 16.71 16.83 21.09
CA GLN A 267 17.41 17.84 20.31
C GLN A 267 18.45 17.20 19.40
N MET A 268 19.28 16.29 19.93
CA MET A 268 20.29 15.57 19.14
C MET A 268 19.68 14.48 18.26
N LYS A 269 18.61 13.83 18.71
CA LYS A 269 17.99 12.71 18.00
C LYS A 269 17.21 13.17 16.76
N TYR A 270 16.48 14.28 16.88
CA TYR A 270 15.59 14.81 15.84
C TYR A 270 16.09 16.14 15.23
N GLY A 271 17.22 16.66 15.70
CA GLY A 271 17.79 17.93 15.25
C GLY A 271 16.92 19.13 15.59
N VAL A 272 16.28 19.12 16.75
CA VAL A 272 15.40 20.20 17.22
C VAL A 272 16.28 21.29 17.85
N LEU A 273 16.82 22.15 16.99
CA LEU A 273 17.59 23.33 17.38
C LEU A 273 16.74 24.61 17.37
N GLU A 274 15.67 24.59 16.59
CA GLU A 274 14.71 25.69 16.44
C GLU A 274 13.29 25.10 16.36
N THR A 275 12.31 25.89 16.78
CA THR A 275 10.88 25.54 16.74
C THR A 275 10.10 26.52 15.84
N PRO A 276 8.99 26.07 15.20
CA PRO A 276 8.44 24.71 15.25
C PRO A 276 9.22 23.72 14.38
N LYS A 277 9.14 22.43 14.72
CA LYS A 277 9.65 21.35 13.86
C LYS A 277 8.68 20.18 13.85
N MET A 278 8.36 19.67 12.66
CA MET A 278 7.39 18.59 12.50
C MET A 278 7.96 17.41 11.74
N PHE A 279 7.57 16.21 12.17
CA PHE A 279 7.88 14.95 11.52
C PHE A 279 6.60 14.13 11.34
N LEU A 280 6.58 13.35 10.28
CA LEU A 280 5.60 12.29 10.06
C LEU A 280 6.34 10.95 10.12
N VAL A 281 5.86 10.05 10.98
CA VAL A 281 6.40 8.70 11.15
C VAL A 281 5.33 7.70 10.74
N SER A 282 5.69 6.74 9.90
CA SER A 282 4.80 5.68 9.43
C SER A 282 4.43 4.72 10.56
N PRO A 283 3.39 3.88 10.36
CA PRO A 283 3.02 2.84 11.32
C PRO A 283 4.18 1.88 11.67
N GLU A 284 5.13 1.68 10.76
CA GLU A 284 6.31 0.82 10.96
C GLU A 284 7.43 1.53 11.74
N GLY A 285 7.18 2.75 12.23
CA GLY A 285 8.16 3.55 12.95
C GLY A 285 9.22 4.18 12.03
N ILE A 286 8.95 4.34 10.74
CA ILE A 286 9.88 4.93 9.76
C ILE A 286 9.55 6.40 9.54
N ILE A 287 10.55 7.28 9.52
CA ILE A 287 10.35 8.70 9.22
C ILE A 287 9.95 8.85 7.74
N ALA A 288 8.66 9.09 7.52
CA ALA A 288 8.05 9.32 6.22
C ALA A 288 8.11 10.79 5.78
N GLY A 289 8.16 11.72 6.75
CA GLY A 289 8.29 13.14 6.49
C GLY A 289 9.05 13.89 7.58
N ARG A 290 9.73 14.97 7.20
CA ARG A 290 10.62 15.75 8.07
C ARG A 290 10.62 17.22 7.69
N GLY A 291 10.67 18.10 8.68
CA GLY A 291 10.74 19.54 8.44
C GLY A 291 9.45 20.07 7.82
N LEU A 292 8.33 19.43 8.15
CA LEU A 292 7.02 19.74 7.60
C LEU A 292 6.47 21.01 8.24
N ASP A 293 5.72 21.78 7.46
CA ASP A 293 4.66 22.63 7.96
C ASP A 293 3.31 21.91 7.84
N SER A 294 2.26 22.52 8.37
CA SER A 294 0.92 21.93 8.44
C SER A 294 0.35 21.63 7.06
N HIS A 295 0.65 22.45 6.06
CA HIS A 295 0.19 22.23 4.69
C HIS A 295 0.93 21.09 4.01
N ALA A 296 2.26 21.03 4.16
CA ALA A 296 3.06 19.92 3.68
C ALA A 296 2.68 18.60 4.37
N LEU A 297 2.31 18.65 5.66
CA LEU A 297 1.77 17.51 6.39
C LEU A 297 0.44 17.03 5.78
N GLU A 298 -0.52 17.94 5.57
CA GLU A 298 -1.82 17.65 4.96
C GLU A 298 -1.65 16.98 3.59
N GLU A 299 -0.83 17.55 2.72
CA GLU A 299 -0.58 17.00 1.38
C GLU A 299 0.08 15.62 1.46
N LEU A 300 1.09 15.46 2.33
CA LEU A 300 1.80 14.20 2.49
C LEU A 300 0.89 13.11 3.06
N LEU A 301 0.14 13.40 4.13
CA LEU A 301 -0.84 12.48 4.71
C LEU A 301 -1.92 12.12 3.70
N GLY A 302 -2.48 13.10 3.00
CA GLY A 302 -3.49 12.88 1.96
C GLY A 302 -2.98 11.92 0.87
N ARG A 303 -1.75 12.12 0.38
CA ARG A 303 -1.14 11.24 -0.62
C ARG A 303 -0.84 9.84 -0.07
N LEU A 304 -0.24 9.72 1.11
CA LEU A 304 0.11 8.44 1.71
C LEU A 304 -1.14 7.61 2.07
N LEU A 305 -2.17 8.27 2.60
CA LEU A 305 -3.44 7.64 2.91
C LEU A 305 -4.23 7.31 1.65
N ALA A 306 -4.17 8.11 0.59
CA ALA A 306 -4.77 7.76 -0.71
C ALA A 306 -4.04 6.58 -1.40
N GLN A 307 -2.73 6.44 -1.19
CA GLN A 307 -1.99 5.27 -1.66
C GLN A 307 -2.38 3.99 -0.90
N GLN A 308 -2.66 4.10 0.40
CA GLN A 308 -3.15 2.98 1.22
C GLN A 308 -4.64 2.68 0.99
N ARG A 309 -5.46 3.72 0.82
CA ARG A 309 -6.84 3.70 0.33
C ARG A 309 -6.81 3.75 -1.20
N GLN A 310 -6.21 2.78 -1.85
CA GLN A 310 -6.57 2.59 -3.25
C GLN A 310 -8.08 2.33 -3.27
N ASP A 311 -8.84 3.25 -3.86
CA ASP A 311 -10.23 3.03 -4.24
C ASP A 311 -10.21 1.93 -5.31
N LEU A 312 -10.02 0.69 -4.87
CA LEU A 312 -9.98 -0.46 -5.76
C LEU A 312 -11.38 -0.61 -6.34
N GLU A 313 -11.47 -0.51 -7.66
CA GLU A 313 -12.67 -0.85 -8.41
C GLU A 313 -12.51 -2.28 -8.90
N TYR A 314 -13.55 -3.07 -8.69
CA TYR A 314 -13.54 -4.50 -9.03
C TYR A 314 -14.50 -4.80 -10.17
N GLY A 315 -14.19 -5.83 -10.94
CA GLY A 315 -15.08 -6.34 -12.00
C GLY A 315 -15.17 -5.42 -13.22
N SER A 316 -14.07 -4.71 -13.52
CA SER A 316 -13.96 -3.90 -14.75
C SER A 316 -14.05 -4.79 -16.01
N ALA A 317 -14.43 -4.21 -17.15
CA ALA A 317 -14.47 -4.93 -18.42
C ALA A 317 -13.08 -5.44 -18.86
N GLU A 318 -12.02 -4.75 -18.43
CA GLU A 318 -10.63 -5.16 -18.62
C GLU A 318 -10.30 -6.41 -17.80
N SER A 319 -10.69 -6.43 -16.52
CA SER A 319 -10.50 -7.59 -15.64
C SER A 319 -11.28 -8.82 -16.13
N GLU A 320 -12.51 -8.61 -16.60
CA GLU A 320 -13.35 -9.69 -17.16
C GLU A 320 -12.68 -10.33 -18.38
N LYS A 321 -12.17 -9.51 -19.32
CA LYS A 321 -11.44 -10.00 -20.49
C LYS A 321 -10.15 -10.73 -20.13
N PHE A 322 -9.45 -10.26 -19.11
CA PHE A 322 -8.25 -10.93 -18.61
C PHE A 322 -8.57 -12.34 -18.13
N TYR A 323 -9.59 -12.49 -17.28
CA TYR A 323 -9.98 -13.80 -16.77
C TYR A 323 -10.63 -14.69 -17.82
N ASP A 324 -11.41 -14.13 -18.76
CA ASP A 324 -11.91 -14.89 -19.91
C ASP A 324 -10.77 -15.45 -20.76
N SER A 325 -9.74 -14.65 -21.03
CA SER A 325 -8.54 -15.12 -21.71
C SER A 325 -7.86 -16.22 -20.91
N LEU A 326 -7.73 -16.05 -19.60
CA LEU A 326 -7.07 -17.00 -18.70
C LEU A 326 -7.79 -18.35 -18.61
N PHE A 327 -9.12 -18.35 -18.63
CA PHE A 327 -9.96 -19.55 -18.47
C PHE A 327 -10.64 -20.01 -19.77
N SER A 328 -10.14 -19.54 -20.92
CA SER A 328 -10.71 -19.79 -22.25
C SER A 328 -10.63 -21.25 -22.71
N ASP A 329 -9.69 -22.03 -22.19
CA ASP A 329 -9.50 -23.43 -22.58
C ASP A 329 -10.34 -24.38 -21.70
N PRO A 330 -11.40 -25.01 -22.26
CA PRO A 330 -12.30 -25.88 -21.50
C PRO A 330 -11.63 -27.17 -21.01
N ALA A 331 -10.52 -27.58 -21.63
CA ALA A 331 -9.81 -28.82 -21.28
C ALA A 331 -8.85 -28.65 -20.10
N SER A 332 -8.55 -27.42 -19.68
CA SER A 332 -7.49 -27.10 -18.71
C SER A 332 -7.94 -26.21 -17.53
N SER A 333 -9.24 -26.02 -17.33
CA SER A 333 -9.74 -25.22 -16.21
C SER A 333 -10.83 -25.93 -15.41
N THR A 334 -10.45 -27.01 -14.74
CA THR A 334 -11.26 -27.65 -13.69
C THR A 334 -11.40 -26.71 -12.48
N CYS A 335 -12.26 -27.06 -11.52
CA CYS A 335 -12.35 -26.32 -10.25
C CYS A 335 -10.97 -26.22 -9.57
N GLN A 336 -10.18 -27.30 -9.59
CA GLN A 336 -8.86 -27.33 -8.97
C GLN A 336 -7.90 -26.35 -9.65
N ASP A 337 -7.87 -26.32 -10.99
CA ASP A 337 -6.97 -25.44 -11.74
C ASP A 337 -7.27 -23.96 -11.44
N ILE A 338 -8.55 -23.59 -11.33
CA ILE A 338 -8.96 -22.22 -10.99
C ILE A 338 -8.53 -21.88 -9.54
N THR A 339 -8.71 -22.80 -8.60
CA THR A 339 -8.26 -22.58 -7.21
C THR A 339 -6.74 -22.52 -7.09
N ASP A 340 -6.00 -23.27 -7.90
CA ASP A 340 -4.55 -23.23 -7.94
C ASP A 340 -4.05 -21.89 -8.49
N ILE A 341 -4.77 -21.30 -9.45
CA ILE A 341 -4.50 -19.94 -9.95
C ILE A 341 -4.71 -18.90 -8.86
N ALA A 342 -5.79 -18.96 -8.07
CA ALA A 342 -5.98 -18.08 -6.91
C ALA A 342 -4.82 -18.24 -5.90
N GLY A 343 -4.44 -19.49 -5.57
CA GLY A 343 -3.28 -19.76 -4.73
C GLY A 343 -1.96 -19.21 -5.30
N HIS A 344 -1.82 -19.19 -6.62
CA HIS A 344 -0.66 -18.58 -7.29
C HIS A 344 -0.67 -17.05 -7.19
N ILE A 345 -1.83 -16.42 -7.35
CA ILE A 345 -2.01 -14.97 -7.14
C ILE A 345 -1.56 -14.61 -5.72
N GLU A 346 -2.06 -15.32 -4.70
CA GLU A 346 -1.64 -15.12 -3.30
C GLU A 346 -0.12 -15.24 -3.12
N THR A 347 0.47 -16.27 -3.71
CA THR A 347 1.90 -16.53 -3.56
C THR A 347 2.74 -15.40 -4.15
N ARG A 348 2.39 -14.96 -5.37
CA ARG A 348 3.14 -13.91 -6.08
C ARG A 348 2.96 -12.53 -5.47
N THR A 349 1.74 -12.20 -5.06
CA THR A 349 1.40 -10.85 -4.60
C THR A 349 1.68 -10.67 -3.11
N LEU A 350 1.18 -11.57 -2.24
CA LEU A 350 1.38 -11.45 -0.81
C LEU A 350 2.70 -12.05 -0.34
N LYS A 351 2.94 -13.34 -0.61
CA LYS A 351 4.05 -14.07 0.03
C LYS A 351 5.42 -13.64 -0.50
N GLU A 352 5.53 -13.38 -1.80
CA GLU A 352 6.78 -12.98 -2.45
C GLU A 352 6.97 -11.45 -2.48
N ALA A 353 5.92 -10.69 -2.82
CA ALA A 353 6.03 -9.23 -3.00
C ALA A 353 5.58 -8.39 -1.80
N GLY A 354 4.81 -8.95 -0.85
CA GLY A 354 4.25 -8.19 0.27
C GLY A 354 3.22 -7.13 -0.16
N ASP A 355 2.68 -7.24 -1.37
CA ASP A 355 1.78 -6.25 -1.97
C ASP A 355 0.32 -6.63 -1.74
N THR A 356 -0.24 -6.14 -0.62
CA THR A 356 -1.64 -6.37 -0.24
C THR A 356 -2.63 -5.68 -1.16
N ALA A 357 -2.23 -4.60 -1.83
CA ALA A 357 -3.05 -3.88 -2.79
C ALA A 357 -3.27 -4.70 -4.06
N LEU A 358 -2.17 -5.21 -4.65
CA LEU A 358 -2.25 -6.04 -5.84
C LEU A 358 -3.00 -7.35 -5.58
N PHE A 359 -2.78 -7.96 -4.41
CA PHE A 359 -3.57 -9.13 -4.00
C PHE A 359 -5.07 -8.82 -3.96
N ARG A 360 -5.46 -7.74 -3.26
CA ARG A 360 -6.86 -7.33 -3.16
C ARG A 360 -7.45 -7.06 -4.53
N GLN A 361 -6.77 -6.32 -5.40
CA GLN A 361 -7.24 -6.07 -6.78
C GLN A 361 -7.50 -7.38 -7.52
N MET A 362 -6.52 -8.29 -7.54
CA MET A 362 -6.59 -9.51 -8.33
C MET A 362 -7.64 -10.49 -7.80
N GLU A 363 -7.65 -10.79 -6.50
CA GLU A 363 -8.62 -11.72 -5.91
C GLU A 363 -10.03 -11.13 -5.88
N GLY A 364 -10.14 -9.81 -5.69
CA GLY A 364 -11.41 -9.09 -5.79
C GLY A 364 -11.97 -9.19 -7.21
N ASP A 365 -11.19 -8.87 -8.24
CA ASP A 365 -11.63 -9.02 -9.63
C ASP A 365 -11.99 -10.48 -9.96
N LEU A 366 -11.26 -11.45 -9.41
CA LEU A 366 -11.57 -12.87 -9.59
C LEU A 366 -12.90 -13.23 -8.95
N LEU A 367 -13.21 -12.73 -7.75
CA LEU A 367 -14.52 -12.91 -7.12
C LEU A 367 -15.65 -12.41 -8.02
N TYR A 368 -15.55 -11.18 -8.51
CA TYR A 368 -16.54 -10.58 -9.38
C TYR A 368 -16.69 -11.37 -10.68
N TYR A 369 -15.58 -11.77 -11.30
CA TYR A 369 -15.59 -12.62 -12.48
C TYR A 369 -16.33 -13.94 -12.24
N LEU A 370 -15.96 -14.68 -11.19
CA LEU A 370 -16.54 -15.99 -10.88
C LEU A 370 -18.02 -15.89 -10.50
N SER A 371 -18.44 -14.80 -9.85
CA SER A 371 -19.83 -14.59 -9.46
C SER A 371 -20.79 -14.59 -10.67
N GLY A 372 -20.35 -14.03 -11.80
CA GLY A 372 -21.11 -13.95 -13.04
C GLY A 372 -21.14 -15.25 -13.86
N LYS A 373 -20.29 -16.23 -13.52
CA LYS A 373 -20.24 -17.53 -14.22
C LYS A 373 -21.28 -18.50 -13.67
N ARG A 374 -21.73 -19.43 -14.52
CA ARG A 374 -22.84 -20.36 -14.22
C ARG A 374 -22.36 -21.81 -14.08
N GLU A 375 -21.26 -22.12 -14.71
CA GLU A 375 -20.70 -23.46 -14.85
C GLU A 375 -20.18 -23.94 -13.50
N GLY A 376 -20.44 -25.21 -13.17
CA GLY A 376 -20.11 -25.78 -11.86
C GLY A 376 -18.64 -25.66 -11.47
N ARG A 377 -17.72 -25.67 -12.44
CA ARG A 377 -16.28 -25.46 -12.20
C ARG A 377 -15.98 -24.08 -11.58
N PHE A 378 -16.64 -23.03 -12.09
CA PHE A 378 -16.47 -21.68 -11.57
C PHE A 378 -17.20 -21.48 -10.24
N LYS A 379 -18.39 -22.05 -10.07
CA LYS A 379 -19.11 -22.01 -8.79
C LYS A 379 -18.35 -22.72 -7.66
N CYS A 380 -17.73 -23.86 -7.96
CA CYS A 380 -16.85 -24.57 -7.04
C CYS A 380 -15.62 -23.73 -6.65
N ALA A 381 -14.97 -23.08 -7.63
CA ALA A 381 -13.84 -22.20 -7.37
C ALA A 381 -14.25 -20.95 -6.55
N ALA A 382 -15.42 -20.37 -6.84
CA ALA A 382 -15.98 -19.25 -6.08
C ALA A 382 -16.18 -19.62 -4.60
N GLU A 383 -16.69 -20.83 -4.32
CA GLU A 383 -16.87 -21.31 -2.94
C GLU A 383 -15.52 -21.40 -2.20
N HIS A 384 -14.47 -21.90 -2.87
CA HIS A 384 -13.14 -21.95 -2.29
C HIS A 384 -12.57 -20.55 -2.03
N LEU A 385 -12.64 -19.67 -3.03
CA LEU A 385 -12.15 -18.30 -2.98
C LEU A 385 -12.79 -17.53 -1.82
N VAL A 386 -14.12 -17.51 -1.76
CA VAL A 386 -14.90 -16.83 -0.72
C VAL A 386 -14.48 -17.30 0.67
N LYS A 387 -14.43 -18.61 0.90
CA LYS A 387 -14.13 -19.17 2.24
C LYS A 387 -12.68 -19.02 2.66
N LYS A 388 -11.73 -19.12 1.72
CA LYS A 388 -10.30 -19.22 2.05
C LYS A 388 -9.56 -17.91 1.87
N MET A 389 -9.85 -17.18 0.80
CA MET A 389 -9.09 -16.01 0.38
C MET A 389 -9.74 -14.71 0.81
N ILE A 390 -11.04 -14.75 1.14
CA ILE A 390 -11.83 -13.56 1.50
C ILE A 390 -12.28 -13.61 2.95
N LEU A 391 -13.31 -14.40 3.26
CA LEU A 391 -13.87 -14.49 4.61
C LEU A 391 -12.89 -15.11 5.63
N GLY A 392 -11.90 -15.86 5.15
CA GLY A 392 -10.82 -16.41 5.97
C GLY A 392 -9.62 -15.49 6.18
N ARG A 393 -9.65 -14.25 5.65
CA ARG A 393 -8.52 -13.30 5.61
C ARG A 393 -8.92 -11.91 6.13
N ASP A 394 -9.34 -11.85 7.39
CA ASP A 394 -9.61 -10.60 8.10
C ASP A 394 -8.35 -9.74 8.31
N ASP A 395 -7.16 -10.33 8.17
CA ASP A 395 -5.88 -9.63 8.10
C ASP A 395 -5.71 -8.78 6.82
N ILE A 396 -6.43 -9.12 5.75
CA ILE A 396 -6.34 -8.44 4.45
C ILE A 396 -7.56 -7.57 4.16
N TRP A 397 -8.77 -8.10 4.34
CA TRP A 397 -10.03 -7.44 3.99
C TRP A 397 -10.62 -6.71 5.20
N ASN A 398 -9.92 -5.66 5.67
CA ASN A 398 -10.22 -5.02 6.95
C ASN A 398 -10.60 -3.53 6.85
N THR A 399 -10.75 -2.98 5.65
CA THR A 399 -11.20 -1.60 5.48
C THR A 399 -12.73 -1.50 5.36
N PRO A 400 -13.32 -0.32 5.62
CA PRO A 400 -14.74 -0.08 5.35
C PRO A 400 -15.12 -0.31 3.87
N ASP A 401 -14.21 0.00 2.94
CA ASP A 401 -14.44 -0.19 1.52
C ASP A 401 -14.40 -1.67 1.13
N ASP A 402 -13.45 -2.45 1.68
CA ASP A 402 -13.42 -3.91 1.56
C ASP A 402 -14.71 -4.54 2.09
N THR A 403 -15.22 -4.03 3.22
CA THR A 403 -16.47 -4.52 3.81
C THR A 403 -17.63 -4.40 2.84
N LEU A 404 -17.79 -3.22 2.22
CA LEU A 404 -18.90 -2.91 1.33
C LEU A 404 -18.77 -3.57 -0.04
N LYS A 405 -17.57 -3.59 -0.61
CA LYS A 405 -17.34 -4.08 -1.98
C LYS A 405 -17.10 -5.59 -2.05
N ILE A 406 -16.44 -6.16 -1.05
CA ILE A 406 -15.95 -7.54 -1.11
C ILE A 406 -16.55 -8.43 -0.03
N VAL A 407 -16.42 -8.07 1.25
CA VAL A 407 -16.77 -8.99 2.35
C VAL A 407 -18.28 -9.28 2.36
N GLN A 408 -19.14 -8.25 2.34
CA GLN A 408 -20.59 -8.46 2.31
C GLN A 408 -21.05 -9.19 1.04
N PHE A 409 -20.40 -8.91 -0.09
CA PHE A 409 -20.70 -9.63 -1.32
C PHE A 409 -20.31 -11.11 -1.22
N ALA A 410 -19.15 -11.41 -0.64
CA ALA A 410 -18.67 -12.75 -0.39
C ALA A 410 -19.55 -13.52 0.61
N GLU A 411 -20.06 -12.87 1.66
CA GLU A 411 -21.01 -13.47 2.61
C GLU A 411 -22.30 -13.90 1.92
N VAL A 412 -22.89 -13.02 1.10
CA VAL A 412 -24.09 -13.34 0.32
C VAL A 412 -23.81 -14.48 -0.66
N LEU A 413 -22.65 -14.45 -1.32
CA LEU A 413 -22.25 -15.49 -2.25
C LEU A 413 -22.01 -16.83 -1.55
N ASP A 414 -21.40 -16.85 -0.36
CA ASP A 414 -21.23 -18.07 0.46
C ASP A 414 -22.58 -18.68 0.82
N GLU A 415 -23.53 -17.84 1.27
CA GLU A 415 -24.88 -18.29 1.61
C GLU A 415 -25.56 -18.94 0.40
N LEU A 416 -25.53 -18.27 -0.76
CA LEU A 416 -26.11 -18.79 -2.00
C LEU A 416 -25.45 -20.10 -2.44
N LEU A 417 -24.12 -20.14 -2.47
CA LEU A 417 -23.37 -21.33 -2.86
C LEU A 417 -23.60 -22.48 -1.87
N SER A 418 -23.87 -22.23 -0.59
CA SER A 418 -24.15 -23.28 0.39
C SER A 418 -25.50 -23.98 0.20
N ARG A 419 -26.45 -23.35 -0.51
CA ARG A 419 -27.79 -23.90 -0.74
C ARG A 419 -27.73 -25.19 -1.56
N ALA A 420 -28.61 -26.13 -1.21
CA ALA A 420 -28.74 -27.43 -1.89
C ALA A 420 -27.38 -28.17 -2.07
N ALA A 421 -26.58 -28.21 -1.00
CA ALA A 421 -25.26 -28.83 -1.01
C ALA A 421 -25.30 -30.31 -1.43
N ALA A 422 -24.34 -30.74 -2.26
CA ALA A 422 -24.20 -32.14 -2.65
C ALA A 422 -24.00 -33.03 -1.41
N GLY A 423 -24.61 -34.22 -1.43
CA GLY A 423 -24.65 -35.16 -0.30
C GLY A 423 -25.78 -34.89 0.71
N THR A 424 -26.48 -33.75 0.62
CA THR A 424 -27.64 -33.47 1.46
C THR A 424 -28.94 -33.92 0.80
N LYS A 425 -30.01 -34.04 1.59
CA LYS A 425 -31.34 -34.38 1.05
C LYS A 425 -32.00 -33.12 0.50
N VAL A 426 -32.56 -33.19 -0.70
CA VAL A 426 -33.33 -32.08 -1.28
C VAL A 426 -34.50 -31.71 -0.38
N GLU A 427 -34.76 -30.41 -0.28
CA GLU A 427 -35.81 -29.86 0.56
C GLU A 427 -37.19 -30.41 0.19
N ALA A 428 -38.04 -30.56 1.20
CA ALA A 428 -39.30 -31.28 1.08
C ALA A 428 -40.43 -30.39 0.51
N ILE A 429 -40.18 -29.77 -0.63
CA ILE A 429 -41.01 -28.75 -1.27
C ILE A 429 -41.95 -29.39 -2.29
N LYS A 430 -43.19 -28.92 -2.31
CA LYS A 430 -44.16 -29.22 -3.38
C LYS A 430 -44.13 -28.09 -4.40
N VAL A 431 -43.92 -28.43 -5.66
CA VAL A 431 -43.76 -27.45 -6.73
C VAL A 431 -44.51 -27.91 -7.98
N HIS A 432 -45.09 -26.95 -8.71
CA HIS A 432 -45.65 -27.20 -10.03
C HIS A 432 -44.51 -27.35 -11.03
N ALA A 433 -44.54 -28.45 -11.79
CA ALA A 433 -43.49 -28.77 -12.73
C ALA A 433 -44.02 -29.57 -13.91
N THR A 434 -43.26 -29.59 -14.99
CA THR A 434 -43.47 -30.49 -16.13
C THR A 434 -42.53 -31.68 -16.01
N TRP A 435 -43.09 -32.88 -15.86
CA TRP A 435 -42.34 -34.12 -15.86
C TRP A 435 -42.14 -34.63 -17.29
N LEU A 436 -40.89 -34.81 -17.73
CA LEU A 436 -40.55 -35.47 -18.99
C LEU A 436 -40.29 -36.97 -18.78
N TYR A 437 -40.95 -37.83 -19.54
CA TYR A 437 -40.78 -39.29 -19.46
C TYR A 437 -41.10 -39.97 -20.78
N ARG A 438 -40.21 -40.83 -21.29
CA ARG A 438 -40.45 -41.67 -22.49
C ARG A 438 -41.02 -40.88 -23.68
N GLY A 439 -40.48 -39.68 -23.95
CA GLY A 439 -40.95 -38.79 -25.02
C GLY A 439 -42.34 -38.16 -24.79
N LYS A 440 -42.89 -38.26 -23.57
CA LYS A 440 -44.14 -37.64 -23.15
C LYS A 440 -43.90 -36.62 -22.05
N THR A 441 -44.84 -35.72 -21.87
CA THR A 441 -44.84 -34.72 -20.80
C THR A 441 -46.05 -34.89 -19.89
N ARG A 442 -45.89 -34.55 -18.61
CA ARG A 442 -46.99 -34.49 -17.64
C ARG A 442 -46.78 -33.32 -16.69
N TYR A 443 -47.65 -32.32 -16.81
CA TYR A 443 -47.72 -31.21 -15.87
C TYR A 443 -48.45 -31.62 -14.58
N GLY A 444 -48.02 -31.10 -13.44
CA GLY A 444 -48.68 -31.30 -12.15
C GLY A 444 -47.83 -30.83 -10.95
N GLU A 445 -48.36 -31.05 -9.74
CA GLU A 445 -47.64 -30.78 -8.50
C GLU A 445 -46.81 -31.99 -8.07
N TYR A 446 -45.52 -31.78 -7.82
CA TYR A 446 -44.58 -32.84 -7.42
C TYR A 446 -43.81 -32.44 -6.16
N ARG A 447 -43.47 -33.44 -5.34
CA ARG A 447 -42.69 -33.25 -4.11
C ARG A 447 -41.23 -33.62 -4.37
N LEU A 448 -40.32 -32.64 -4.28
CA LEU A 448 -38.92 -32.78 -4.70
C LEU A 448 -38.18 -33.90 -3.94
N ASP A 449 -38.43 -34.07 -2.64
CA ASP A 449 -37.79 -35.12 -1.82
C ASP A 449 -38.29 -36.55 -2.09
N ARG A 450 -39.30 -36.73 -2.96
CA ARG A 450 -40.00 -38.03 -3.14
C ARG A 450 -40.26 -38.41 -4.59
N LEU A 451 -39.33 -38.10 -5.49
CA LEU A 451 -39.42 -38.50 -6.90
C LEU A 451 -39.23 -40.01 -7.11
N ARG A 452 -38.60 -40.71 -6.15
CA ARG A 452 -38.37 -42.17 -6.13
C ARG A 452 -37.62 -42.71 -7.37
N LYS A 453 -36.88 -41.84 -8.04
CA LYS A 453 -36.03 -42.10 -9.21
C LYS A 453 -34.79 -41.24 -9.09
N ASN A 454 -33.73 -41.61 -9.81
CA ASN A 454 -32.67 -40.63 -10.07
C ASN A 454 -33.32 -39.46 -10.81
N ALA A 455 -33.06 -38.23 -10.42
CA ALA A 455 -33.75 -37.10 -11.01
C ALA A 455 -32.81 -36.00 -11.46
N VAL A 456 -33.16 -35.37 -12.58
CA VAL A 456 -32.62 -34.09 -13.03
C VAL A 456 -33.73 -33.06 -12.85
N ILE A 457 -33.47 -32.04 -12.05
CA ILE A 457 -34.42 -30.97 -11.76
C ILE A 457 -33.85 -29.69 -12.35
N ILE A 458 -34.61 -29.05 -13.23
CA ILE A 458 -34.21 -27.88 -14.00
C ILE A 458 -35.13 -26.73 -13.64
N PHE A 459 -34.59 -25.70 -13.02
CA PHE A 459 -35.26 -24.42 -12.84
C PHE A 459 -34.93 -23.54 -14.03
N HIS A 460 -35.94 -23.04 -14.72
CA HIS A 460 -35.76 -22.26 -15.95
C HIS A 460 -36.71 -21.06 -16.01
N THR A 461 -36.43 -20.16 -16.95
CA THR A 461 -37.33 -19.06 -17.36
C THR A 461 -37.59 -19.14 -18.85
N GLU A 462 -38.71 -18.59 -19.27
CA GLU A 462 -39.04 -18.38 -20.68
C GLU A 462 -38.08 -17.35 -21.30
N GLY A 463 -37.87 -17.44 -22.62
CA GLY A 463 -37.02 -16.50 -23.37
C GLY A 463 -35.50 -16.63 -23.13
N CYS A 464 -35.06 -17.50 -22.22
CA CYS A 464 -33.65 -17.79 -21.94
C CYS A 464 -33.06 -18.78 -22.98
N PRO A 465 -32.10 -18.37 -23.85
CA PRO A 465 -31.56 -19.25 -24.90
C PRO A 465 -30.80 -20.48 -24.34
N VAL A 466 -30.07 -20.28 -23.24
CA VAL A 466 -29.35 -21.36 -22.55
C VAL A 466 -30.34 -22.37 -21.95
N CYS A 467 -31.41 -21.88 -21.32
CA CYS A 467 -32.47 -22.72 -20.76
C CYS A 467 -33.12 -23.59 -21.84
N LYS A 468 -33.36 -23.02 -23.03
CA LYS A 468 -33.88 -23.78 -24.17
C LYS A 468 -32.96 -24.93 -24.57
N ALA A 469 -31.66 -24.67 -24.72
CA ALA A 469 -30.69 -25.71 -25.09
C ALA A 469 -30.61 -26.83 -24.03
N GLU A 470 -30.60 -26.47 -22.75
CA GLU A 470 -30.58 -27.42 -21.64
C GLU A 470 -31.88 -28.25 -21.56
N ILE A 471 -33.05 -27.64 -21.80
CA ILE A 471 -34.33 -28.36 -21.86
C ILE A 471 -34.37 -29.34 -23.04
N GLU A 472 -33.82 -28.98 -24.21
CA GLU A 472 -33.71 -29.87 -25.36
C GLU A 472 -32.80 -31.09 -25.05
N ALA A 473 -31.66 -30.86 -24.39
CA ALA A 473 -30.79 -31.92 -23.90
C ALA A 473 -31.47 -32.80 -22.84
N ALA A 474 -32.27 -32.20 -21.96
CA ALA A 474 -33.06 -32.90 -20.94
C ALA A 474 -34.17 -33.78 -21.54
N ALA A 475 -34.82 -33.31 -22.61
CA ALA A 475 -35.83 -34.08 -23.34
C ALA A 475 -35.20 -35.33 -23.98
N SER A 476 -34.00 -35.18 -24.56
CA SER A 476 -33.22 -36.29 -25.09
C SER A 476 -32.85 -37.31 -23.99
N LEU A 477 -32.39 -36.82 -22.82
CA LEU A 477 -32.12 -37.66 -21.65
C LEU A 477 -33.35 -38.47 -21.22
N ALA A 478 -34.52 -37.82 -21.12
CA ALA A 478 -35.75 -38.46 -20.67
C ALA A 478 -36.27 -39.52 -21.65
N ALA A 479 -35.89 -39.45 -22.93
CA ALA A 479 -36.20 -40.45 -23.94
C ALA A 479 -35.26 -41.66 -23.85
N GLU A 480 -33.96 -41.43 -23.64
CA GLU A 480 -32.92 -42.46 -23.56
C GLU A 480 -32.93 -43.22 -22.23
N SER A 481 -33.22 -42.54 -21.12
CA SER A 481 -33.09 -43.06 -19.76
C SER A 481 -34.44 -43.07 -19.01
N PRO A 482 -35.30 -44.08 -19.24
CA PRO A 482 -36.67 -44.12 -18.66
C PRO A 482 -36.72 -44.23 -17.13
N ASP A 483 -35.60 -44.59 -16.50
CA ASP A 483 -35.45 -44.68 -15.04
C ASP A 483 -35.03 -43.36 -14.38
N THR A 484 -34.72 -42.33 -15.18
CA THR A 484 -34.43 -40.98 -14.71
C THR A 484 -35.70 -40.12 -14.78
N ALA A 485 -36.02 -39.42 -13.69
CA ALA A 485 -37.05 -38.40 -13.67
C ALA A 485 -36.45 -37.07 -14.14
N VAL A 486 -37.07 -36.42 -15.12
CA VAL A 486 -36.65 -35.07 -15.54
C VAL A 486 -37.80 -34.12 -15.24
N LEU A 487 -37.57 -33.19 -14.31
CA LEU A 487 -38.55 -32.18 -13.92
C LEU A 487 -38.10 -30.81 -14.41
N LEU A 488 -38.99 -30.13 -15.12
CA LEU A 488 -38.84 -28.74 -15.53
C LEU A 488 -39.73 -27.87 -14.63
N ILE A 489 -39.11 -26.93 -13.93
CA ILE A 489 -39.78 -25.96 -13.05
C ILE A 489 -39.66 -24.60 -13.72
N ASP A 490 -40.79 -24.07 -14.16
CA ASP A 490 -40.88 -22.76 -14.77
C ASP A 490 -40.96 -21.69 -13.68
N MET A 491 -39.88 -20.93 -13.51
CA MET A 491 -39.81 -19.91 -12.48
C MET A 491 -40.76 -18.73 -12.77
N ASP A 492 -41.03 -18.40 -14.03
CA ASP A 492 -41.95 -17.31 -14.38
C ASP A 492 -43.39 -17.67 -13.98
N GLU A 493 -43.78 -18.93 -14.18
CA GLU A 493 -45.05 -19.46 -13.68
C GLU A 493 -45.09 -19.50 -12.15
N ILE A 494 -44.03 -20.02 -11.51
CA ILE A 494 -43.96 -20.11 -10.04
C ILE A 494 -44.07 -18.73 -9.40
N PHE A 495 -43.38 -17.72 -9.94
CA PHE A 495 -43.46 -16.36 -9.44
C PHE A 495 -44.84 -15.74 -9.59
N SER A 496 -45.47 -15.90 -10.76
CA SER A 496 -46.75 -15.26 -11.06
C SER A 496 -47.94 -15.94 -10.37
N SER A 497 -47.91 -17.27 -10.29
CA SER A 497 -49.06 -18.08 -9.87
C SER A 497 -48.93 -18.66 -8.46
N TYR A 498 -47.70 -18.80 -7.94
CA TYR A 498 -47.41 -19.50 -6.68
C TYR A 498 -46.37 -18.76 -5.81
N PRO A 499 -46.61 -17.50 -5.41
CA PRO A 499 -45.60 -16.64 -4.77
C PRO A 499 -45.01 -17.18 -3.46
N SER A 500 -45.80 -17.88 -2.64
CA SER A 500 -45.29 -18.52 -1.41
C SER A 500 -44.36 -19.70 -1.69
N CYS A 501 -44.62 -20.42 -2.79
CA CYS A 501 -43.73 -21.47 -3.26
C CYS A 501 -42.43 -20.83 -3.79
N ALA A 502 -42.54 -19.74 -4.55
CA ALA A 502 -41.38 -19.00 -5.05
C ALA A 502 -40.42 -18.62 -3.91
N GLU A 503 -40.92 -17.97 -2.85
CA GLU A 503 -40.11 -17.61 -1.67
C GLU A 503 -39.39 -18.83 -1.05
N THR A 504 -40.09 -19.95 -0.91
CA THR A 504 -39.50 -21.19 -0.38
C THR A 504 -38.38 -21.72 -1.29
N LEU A 505 -38.57 -21.66 -2.61
CA LEU A 505 -37.56 -22.09 -3.58
C LEU A 505 -36.33 -21.16 -3.55
N PHE A 506 -36.52 -19.84 -3.45
CA PHE A 506 -35.40 -18.90 -3.30
C PHE A 506 -34.57 -19.22 -2.07
N ASN A 507 -35.20 -19.43 -0.92
CA ASN A 507 -34.48 -19.74 0.32
C ASN A 507 -33.74 -21.09 0.27
N SER A 508 -34.12 -22.00 -0.64
CA SER A 508 -33.59 -23.36 -0.69
C SER A 508 -32.56 -23.59 -1.80
N PHE A 509 -32.56 -22.77 -2.85
CA PHE A 509 -31.75 -22.97 -4.05
C PHE A 509 -31.06 -21.68 -4.50
N ASP A 510 -29.90 -21.80 -5.14
CA ASP A 510 -29.23 -20.68 -5.81
C ASP A 510 -29.89 -20.40 -7.17
N LEU A 511 -30.98 -19.65 -7.13
CA LEU A 511 -31.74 -19.25 -8.31
C LEU A 511 -31.28 -17.90 -8.89
N THR A 512 -30.10 -17.41 -8.48
CA THR A 512 -29.53 -16.15 -9.01
C THR A 512 -29.07 -16.30 -10.47
N SER A 513 -28.81 -17.54 -10.90
CA SER A 513 -28.36 -17.87 -12.25
C SER A 513 -29.20 -19.00 -12.83
N LEU A 514 -30.08 -18.68 -13.78
CA LEU A 514 -30.91 -19.65 -14.49
C LEU A 514 -30.33 -19.97 -15.89
N PRO A 515 -30.38 -21.24 -16.36
CA PRO A 515 -31.02 -22.37 -15.68
C PRO A 515 -30.19 -22.89 -14.51
N TYR A 516 -30.84 -23.20 -13.39
CA TYR A 516 -30.21 -23.90 -12.28
C TYR A 516 -30.59 -25.38 -12.39
N ILE A 517 -29.59 -26.25 -12.55
CA ILE A 517 -29.77 -27.68 -12.78
C ILE A 517 -29.11 -28.46 -11.65
N MET A 518 -29.90 -29.33 -11.02
CA MET A 518 -29.41 -30.26 -10.01
C MET A 518 -29.73 -31.70 -10.39
N THR A 519 -28.93 -32.62 -9.86
CA THR A 519 -29.18 -34.05 -9.94
C THR A 519 -29.38 -34.64 -8.55
N THR A 520 -30.25 -35.64 -8.46
CA THR A 520 -30.53 -36.37 -7.21
C THR A 520 -30.57 -37.87 -7.45
N ASP A 521 -30.27 -38.65 -6.40
CA ASP A 521 -30.45 -40.10 -6.40
C ASP A 521 -31.92 -40.51 -6.12
N ARG A 522 -32.20 -41.81 -6.13
CA ARG A 522 -33.54 -42.36 -5.84
C ARG A 522 -34.10 -42.03 -4.45
N LYS A 523 -33.24 -41.64 -3.49
CA LYS A 523 -33.61 -41.25 -2.12
C LYS A 523 -33.82 -39.73 -1.99
N GLY A 524 -33.60 -38.97 -3.05
CA GLY A 524 -33.64 -37.51 -3.05
C GLY A 524 -32.37 -36.90 -2.45
N ILE A 525 -31.26 -37.61 -2.42
CA ILE A 525 -29.96 -37.05 -2.04
C ILE A 525 -29.38 -36.33 -3.26
N ILE A 526 -28.95 -35.08 -3.07
CA ILE A 526 -28.36 -34.26 -4.12
C ILE A 526 -27.00 -34.83 -4.50
N THR A 527 -26.83 -35.19 -5.76
CA THR A 527 -25.58 -35.76 -6.31
C THR A 527 -24.75 -34.72 -7.06
N GLY A 528 -25.38 -33.64 -7.53
CA GLY A 528 -24.70 -32.54 -8.21
C GLY A 528 -25.59 -31.31 -8.35
N LYS A 529 -24.95 -30.15 -8.47
CA LYS A 529 -25.57 -28.83 -8.71
C LYS A 529 -24.75 -28.07 -9.75
N TYR A 530 -25.36 -27.08 -10.41
CA TYR A 530 -24.75 -26.34 -11.53
C TYR A 530 -24.31 -27.26 -12.68
N VAL A 531 -25.12 -28.28 -12.94
CA VAL A 531 -24.84 -29.29 -13.98
C VAL A 531 -25.20 -28.71 -15.35
N SER A 532 -24.40 -29.00 -16.38
CA SER A 532 -24.80 -28.81 -17.77
C SER A 532 -25.10 -30.15 -18.43
N LEU A 533 -26.27 -30.26 -19.07
CA LEU A 533 -26.65 -31.42 -19.86
C LEU A 533 -26.16 -31.33 -21.31
N THR A 534 -25.78 -30.13 -21.76
CA THR A 534 -25.23 -29.90 -23.10
C THR A 534 -23.73 -30.25 -23.17
N GLU A 535 -23.00 -30.17 -22.06
CA GLU A 535 -21.55 -30.43 -21.99
C GLU A 535 -21.16 -31.88 -21.60
N ARG A 536 -22.11 -32.83 -21.56
CA ARG A 536 -21.96 -34.20 -21.01
C ARG A 536 -20.55 -34.81 -21.12
N GLN A 537 -19.83 -34.82 -19.99
CA GLN A 537 -18.92 -35.90 -19.62
C GLN A 537 -19.56 -36.68 -18.45
N GLY A 538 -20.22 -37.80 -18.76
CA GLY A 538 -20.62 -38.85 -17.80
C GLY A 538 -21.59 -38.47 -16.67
N LEU A 539 -22.90 -38.61 -16.92
CA LEU A 539 -23.94 -38.69 -15.88
C LEU A 539 -24.10 -40.14 -15.37
#